data_AF-A0A087LY73-F1
#
_entry.id   AF-A0A087LY73-F1
#
_cell.length_a   1.000
_cell.length_b   1.000
_cell.length_c   1.000
_cell.angle_alpha   90.00
_cell.angle_beta   90.00
_cell.angle_gamma   90.00
#
_symmetry.space_group_name_H-M   'P 1'
#
loop_
_entity.id
_entity.type
_entity.pdbx_description
1 polymer ?
#
loop_
_entity_poly.entity_id
_entity_poly.type
_entity_poly.pdbx_seq_one_letter_code
_entity_poly.pdbx_strand_id
1 'polypeptide(L)' 'MPQHPYSGMWVTDDGQVRHELLPNGRYDEARGRRESAYQGRYEVRGTHIDYWDDTGFTADGDFVDENTLHHGGMILRRKL' A
#
# COMPACT_ATOMS: atom_id res chain seq x y z
N MET A 1 -11.66 -7.45 -11.93
CA MET A 1 -10.65 -7.74 -10.90
C MET A 1 -11.31 -7.53 -9.57
N PRO A 2 -11.12 -8.40 -8.56
CA PRO A 2 -11.86 -8.25 -7.32
C PRO A 2 -11.43 -6.93 -6.65
N GLN A 3 -12.38 -6.00 -6.50
CA GLN A 3 -12.25 -4.90 -5.55
C GLN A 3 -12.13 -5.55 -4.17
N HIS A 4 -10.91 -5.65 -3.65
CA HIS A 4 -10.70 -6.03 -2.26
C HIS A 4 -10.98 -4.80 -1.37
N PRO A 5 -11.47 -5.02 -0.14
CA PRO A 5 -11.94 -3.94 0.74
C PRO A 5 -10.85 -2.91 1.06
N TYR A 6 -9.57 -3.28 0.90
CA TYR A 6 -8.42 -2.46 1.22
C TYR A 6 -8.00 -1.45 0.14
N SER A 7 -8.69 -1.41 -1.02
CA SER A 7 -8.43 -0.38 -2.03
C SER A 7 -8.59 1.02 -1.43
N GLY A 8 -7.75 1.97 -1.85
CA GLY A 8 -7.75 3.36 -1.37
C GLY A 8 -6.39 3.82 -0.86
N MET A 9 -6.39 4.99 -0.24
CA MET A 9 -5.18 5.68 0.20
C MET A 9 -4.83 5.29 1.65
N TRP A 10 -3.56 5.02 1.87
CA TRP A 10 -2.96 4.68 3.16
C TRP A 10 -1.84 5.67 3.46
N VAL A 11 -1.76 6.21 4.67
CA VAL A 11 -0.84 7.30 4.99
C VAL A 11 -0.21 7.06 6.37
N THR A 12 1.09 7.30 6.51
CA THR A 12 1.72 7.30 7.84
C THR A 12 1.17 8.42 8.71
N ASP A 13 1.23 8.26 10.04
CA ASP A 13 0.69 9.27 10.98
C ASP A 13 1.34 10.67 10.81
N ASP A 14 2.58 10.73 10.33
CA ASP A 14 3.31 11.97 10.03
C ASP A 14 3.05 12.55 8.63
N GLY A 15 2.25 11.85 7.80
CA GLY A 15 1.93 12.25 6.43
C GLY A 15 3.09 12.16 5.43
N GLN A 16 4.26 11.62 5.83
CA GLN A 16 5.43 11.57 4.96
C GLN A 16 5.33 10.50 3.89
N VAL A 17 4.59 9.42 4.14
CA VAL A 17 4.36 8.36 3.15
C VAL A 17 2.88 8.29 2.81
N ARG A 18 2.58 8.29 1.51
CA ARG A 18 1.24 8.12 0.96
C ARG A 18 1.28 6.93 0.02
N HIS A 19 0.47 5.92 0.28
CA HIS A 19 0.45 4.65 -0.42
C HIS A 19 -0.96 4.37 -0.92
N GLU A 20 -1.16 4.43 -2.23
CA GLU A 20 -2.46 4.23 -2.85
C GLU A 20 -2.56 2.81 -3.41
N LEU A 21 -3.56 2.05 -2.94
CA LEU A 21 -3.94 0.76 -3.51
C LEU A 21 -5.06 0.96 -4.53
N LEU A 22 -4.72 0.89 -5.81
CA LEU A 22 -5.66 1.13 -6.90
C LEU A 22 -6.54 -0.10 -7.17
N PRO A 23 -7.81 0.06 -7.59
CA PRO A 23 -8.74 -1.04 -7.84
C PRO A 23 -8.34 -2.03 -8.95
N ASN A 24 -7.34 -1.68 -9.76
CA ASN A 24 -6.78 -2.52 -10.82
C ASN A 24 -5.63 -3.41 -10.33
N GLY A 25 -5.39 -3.50 -9.01
CA GLY A 25 -4.30 -4.29 -8.44
C GLY A 25 -2.93 -3.65 -8.57
N ARG A 26 -2.86 -2.33 -8.80
CA ARG A 26 -1.62 -1.55 -8.85
C ARG A 26 -1.49 -0.65 -7.62
N TYR A 27 -0.29 -0.45 -7.14
CA TYR A 27 -0.05 0.55 -6.09
C TYR A 27 0.84 1.68 -6.58
N ASP A 28 0.71 2.84 -5.94
CA ASP A 28 1.62 3.98 -6.05
C ASP A 28 1.99 4.47 -4.65
N GLU A 29 3.27 4.55 -4.34
CA GLU A 29 3.78 5.07 -3.09
C GLU A 29 4.54 6.39 -3.34
N ALA A 30 4.11 7.46 -2.70
CA ALA A 30 4.80 8.74 -2.63
C ALA A 30 5.48 8.92 -1.27
N ARG A 31 6.70 9.47 -1.25
CA ARG A 31 7.47 9.79 -0.05
C ARG A 31 7.91 11.25 -0.03
N GLY A 32 7.40 12.02 0.93
CA GLY A 32 7.67 13.45 1.06
C GLY A 32 7.29 14.22 -0.21
N ARG A 33 8.31 14.76 -0.90
CA ARG A 33 8.14 15.46 -2.18
C ARG A 33 8.30 14.57 -3.41
N ARG A 34 8.75 13.34 -3.25
CA ARG A 34 8.91 12.39 -4.36
C ARG A 34 7.59 11.66 -4.56
N GLU A 35 6.84 12.14 -5.53
CA GLU A 35 5.67 11.44 -6.05
C GLU A 35 6.12 10.14 -6.75
N SER A 36 5.30 9.10 -6.66
CA SER A 36 5.55 7.81 -7.31
C SER A 36 6.96 7.25 -7.06
N ALA A 37 7.39 7.28 -5.80
CA ALA A 37 8.66 6.74 -5.35
C ALA A 37 8.77 5.24 -5.65
N TYR A 38 7.67 4.51 -5.50
CA TYR A 38 7.53 3.09 -5.85
C TYR A 38 6.17 2.82 -6.50
N GLN A 39 6.16 1.92 -7.47
CA GLN A 39 4.97 1.55 -8.22
C GLN A 39 5.07 0.10 -8.66
N GLY A 40 3.96 -0.60 -8.61
CA GLY A 40 3.97 -2.01 -8.94
C GLY A 40 2.60 -2.63 -8.88
N ARG A 41 2.57 -3.95 -8.97
CA ARG A 41 1.37 -4.73 -8.71
C ARG A 41 1.36 -5.22 -7.26
N TYR A 42 0.18 -5.52 -6.76
CA TYR A 42 0.03 -6.18 -5.48
C TYR A 42 -1.03 -7.29 -5.54
N GLU A 43 -1.04 -8.14 -4.53
CA GLU A 43 -2.01 -9.20 -4.35
C GLU A 43 -2.36 -9.33 -2.88
N VAL A 44 -3.64 -9.51 -2.56
CA VAL A 44 -4.12 -9.66 -1.18
C VAL A 44 -4.61 -11.08 -0.96
N ARG A 45 -4.16 -11.71 0.14
CA ARG A 45 -4.55 -13.04 0.58
C ARG A 45 -5.00 -12.99 2.03
N GLY A 46 -6.32 -12.96 2.24
CA GLY A 46 -6.88 -12.70 3.57
C GLY A 46 -6.53 -11.28 4.01
N THR A 47 -5.72 -11.16 5.06
CA THR A 47 -5.19 -9.89 5.57
C THR A 47 -3.74 -9.62 5.14
N HIS A 48 -3.09 -10.55 4.46
CA HIS A 48 -1.72 -10.37 3.97
C HIS A 48 -1.72 -9.72 2.58
N ILE A 49 -0.74 -8.88 2.30
CA ILE A 49 -0.53 -8.24 1.00
C ILE A 49 0.91 -8.41 0.52
N ASP A 50 1.04 -8.91 -0.70
CA ASP A 50 2.32 -9.05 -1.41
C ASP A 50 2.44 -7.96 -2.47
N TYR A 51 3.64 -7.41 -2.65
CA TYR A 51 3.96 -6.37 -3.63
C TYR A 51 5.08 -6.83 -4.57
N TRP A 52 4.93 -6.49 -5.85
CA TRP A 52 5.98 -6.62 -6.87
C TRP A 52 6.12 -5.29 -7.58
N ASP A 53 7.20 -4.58 -7.26
CA ASP A 53 7.55 -3.30 -7.87
C ASP A 53 8.02 -3.50 -9.31
N ASP A 54 7.75 -2.52 -10.17
CA ASP A 54 8.12 -2.57 -11.59
C ASP A 54 9.64 -2.61 -11.81
N THR A 55 10.45 -2.24 -10.80
CA THR A 55 11.92 -2.35 -10.81
C THR A 55 12.46 -3.71 -10.39
N GLY A 56 11.59 -4.65 -9.98
CA GLY A 56 11.96 -6.01 -9.57
C GLY A 56 12.18 -6.21 -8.07
N PHE A 57 11.87 -5.22 -7.24
CA PHE A 57 11.81 -5.37 -5.79
C PHE A 57 10.48 -6.01 -5.34
N THR A 58 10.53 -6.78 -4.26
CA THR A 58 9.34 -7.36 -3.63
C THR A 58 9.23 -6.90 -2.20
N ALA A 59 8.00 -6.68 -1.73
CA ALA A 59 7.71 -6.34 -0.35
C ALA A 59 6.41 -7.00 0.09
N ASP A 60 6.16 -6.97 1.38
CA ASP A 60 4.96 -7.54 1.98
C ASP A 60 4.41 -6.64 3.09
N GLY A 61 3.21 -6.95 3.54
CA GLY A 61 2.57 -6.30 4.67
C GLY A 61 1.30 -7.02 5.12
N ASP A 62 0.74 -6.54 6.21
CA ASP A 62 -0.47 -7.10 6.83
C ASP A 62 -1.45 -6.01 7.23
N PHE A 63 -2.71 -6.18 6.84
CA PHE A 63 -3.83 -5.42 7.37
C PHE A 63 -4.18 -5.95 8.76
N VAL A 64 -3.74 -5.26 9.81
CA VAL A 64 -3.98 -5.68 11.20
C VAL A 64 -5.41 -5.36 11.66
N ASP A 65 -6.04 -4.36 11.05
CA ASP A 65 -7.46 -4.04 11.17
C ASP A 65 -7.98 -3.36 9.89
N GLU A 66 -9.23 -2.92 9.87
CA GLU A 66 -9.87 -2.29 8.69
C GLU A 66 -9.19 -1.00 8.21
N ASN A 67 -8.47 -0.31 9.10
CA ASN A 67 -7.90 1.02 8.87
C ASN A 67 -6.40 1.10 9.15
N THR A 68 -5.72 -0.03 9.41
CA THR A 68 -4.29 -0.07 9.73
C THR A 68 -3.56 -1.14 8.91
N LEU A 69 -2.54 -0.71 8.18
CA LEU A 69 -1.64 -1.53 7.38
C LEU A 69 -0.22 -1.47 7.97
N HIS A 70 0.36 -2.61 8.27
CA HIS A 70 1.77 -2.75 8.61
C HIS A 70 2.54 -3.16 7.36
N HIS A 71 3.48 -2.33 6.89
CA HIS A 71 4.21 -2.56 5.65
C HIS A 71 5.61 -1.94 5.71
N GLY A 72 6.66 -2.71 5.39
CA GLY A 72 8.03 -2.19 5.31
C GLY A 72 8.54 -1.52 6.60
N GLY A 73 8.07 -1.99 7.76
CA GLY A 73 8.37 -1.38 9.08
C GLY A 73 7.56 -0.12 9.39
N MET A 74 6.64 0.28 8.51
CA MET A 74 5.77 1.43 8.67
C MET A 74 4.37 0.98 9.11
N ILE A 75 3.68 1.87 9.83
CA ILE A 75 2.25 1.76 10.11
C ILE A 75 1.55 2.82 9.28
N LEU A 76 0.65 2.41 8.40
CA LEU A 76 -0.16 3.30 7.57
C LEU A 76 -1.61 3.22 7.99
N ARG A 77 -2.27 4.37 8.03
CA ARG A 77 -3.69 4.53 8.33
C ARG A 77 -4.47 4.75 7.06
N ARG A 78 -5.64 4.13 6.96
CA ARG A 78 -6.55 4.39 5.85
C ARG A 78 -7.01 5.85 5.88
N LYS A 79 -6.84 6.53 4.76
CA LYS A 79 -7.35 7.88 4.56
C LYS A 79 -8.77 7.78 3.99
N LEU A 80 -9.73 8.23 4.79
CA LEU A 80 -11.14 8.36 4.43
C LEU A 80 -11.35 9.50 3.42
#